data_AF-A0A9W9U6L5-F1
#
_entry.id   AF-A0A9W9U6L5-F1
#
_cell.length_a   1.000
_cell.length_b   1.000
_cell.length_c   1.000
_cell.angle_alpha   90.00
_cell.angle_beta   90.00
_cell.angle_gamma   90.00
#
_symmetry.space_group_name_H-M   'P 1'
#
loop_
_entity.id
_entity.type
_entity.pdbx_description
1 polymer ?
#
loop_
_entity_poly.entity_id
_entity_poly.type
_entity_poly.pdbx_seq_one_letter_code
_entity_poly.pdbx_strand_id
1 'polypeptide(L)'
;MFFTFILPAFVAAFGLFCSAQPLEERQSNGNPFSLYAYGEDINGLHVFYADGQAQIGDMSLSNASNKVPMYVTYSSNDRTTWIAHANTTQSTRTFAALGSSTTSTTNLLCLKESSSVTNPVTFNSINSVSISSADTETITNAWSLYGSTVLINRTGGNFYAKSTGKNGWWHLVWSTSDNAGLEATAIILRTTAPVLD
;
A
#
# COMPACT_ATOMS: atom_id res chain seq x y z
N MET A 1 -74.20 34.60 -6.69
CA MET A 1 -73.94 33.70 -5.54
C MET A 1 -72.77 32.82 -5.94
N PHE A 2 -71.55 33.23 -5.59
CA PHE A 2 -70.31 32.51 -5.91
C PHE A 2 -69.93 31.66 -4.70
N PHE A 3 -69.78 30.36 -4.89
CA PHE A 3 -69.25 29.45 -3.87
C PHE A 3 -67.81 29.07 -4.25
N THR A 4 -66.89 29.49 -3.40
CA THR A 4 -65.49 29.06 -3.32
C THR A 4 -65.43 27.69 -2.64
N PHE A 5 -64.64 26.73 -3.14
CA PHE A 5 -64.16 25.60 -2.32
C PHE A 5 -62.91 24.89 -2.91
N ILE A 6 -61.89 24.83 -2.04
CA ILE A 6 -60.87 23.78 -1.78
C ILE A 6 -59.58 23.70 -2.64
N LEU A 7 -58.48 23.92 -1.89
CA LEU A 7 -57.05 23.77 -2.14
C LEU A 7 -56.59 22.29 -1.92
N PRO A 8 -55.28 21.98 -1.87
CA PRO A 8 -54.41 21.39 -2.88
C PRO A 8 -54.22 19.84 -2.75
N ALA A 9 -53.78 19.18 -3.83
CA ALA A 9 -53.29 17.80 -3.76
C ALA A 9 -51.83 17.78 -3.27
N PHE A 10 -51.63 17.28 -2.05
CA PHE A 10 -50.34 16.97 -1.43
C PHE A 10 -49.64 15.84 -2.19
N VAL A 11 -48.50 16.12 -2.83
CA VAL A 11 -47.60 15.10 -3.38
C VAL A 11 -46.64 14.66 -2.27
N ALA A 12 -46.88 13.48 -1.70
CA ALA A 12 -45.98 12.87 -0.72
C ALA A 12 -44.77 12.25 -1.45
N ALA A 13 -43.63 12.93 -1.40
CA ALA A 13 -42.35 12.38 -1.83
C ALA A 13 -41.81 11.43 -0.74
N PHE A 14 -41.86 10.12 -0.98
CA PHE A 14 -41.15 9.13 -0.18
C PHE A 14 -39.64 9.23 -0.48
N GLY A 15 -38.92 9.98 0.35
CA GLY A 15 -37.46 9.95 0.37
C GLY A 15 -36.97 8.64 0.98
N LEU A 16 -36.45 7.74 0.15
CA LEU A 16 -35.71 6.56 0.59
C LEU A 16 -34.38 7.03 1.20
N PHE A 17 -34.29 7.04 2.53
CA PHE A 17 -33.02 7.17 3.23
C PHE A 17 -32.27 5.84 3.12
N CYS A 18 -31.44 5.71 2.09
CA CYS A 18 -30.42 4.66 2.07
C CYS A 18 -29.36 5.02 3.13
N SER A 19 -29.50 4.47 4.33
CA SER A 19 -28.43 4.47 5.32
C SER A 19 -27.35 3.51 4.84
N ALA A 20 -26.30 4.03 4.22
CA ALA A 20 -25.07 3.28 3.99
C ALA A 20 -24.41 3.09 5.36
N GLN A 21 -24.63 1.92 5.99
CA GLN A 21 -23.84 1.55 7.15
C GLN A 21 -22.38 1.36 6.68
N PRO A 22 -21.40 2.04 7.31
CA PRO A 22 -20.00 1.79 6.99
C PRO A 22 -19.70 0.32 7.26
N LEU A 23 -19.14 -0.38 6.27
CA LEU A 23 -18.70 -1.75 6.45
C LEU A 23 -17.63 -1.77 7.54
N GLU A 24 -17.96 -2.43 8.64
CA GLU A 24 -17.04 -2.63 9.75
C GLU A 24 -15.88 -3.50 9.27
N GLU A 25 -14.68 -2.95 9.39
CA GLU A 25 -13.43 -3.51 8.92
C GLU A 25 -13.15 -4.86 9.61
N ARG A 26 -13.27 -5.97 8.88
CA ARG A 26 -12.86 -7.30 9.36
C ARG A 26 -11.33 -7.44 9.29
N GLN A 27 -10.60 -6.70 10.12
CA GLN A 27 -9.14 -6.77 10.15
C GLN A 27 -8.59 -7.77 11.16
N SER A 28 -7.68 -8.63 10.67
CA SER A 28 -6.93 -9.61 11.44
C SER A 28 -6.12 -8.95 12.57
N ASN A 29 -6.38 -9.39 13.80
CA ASN A 29 -5.71 -8.99 15.04
C ASN A 29 -4.18 -9.09 14.91
N GLY A 30 -3.46 -7.96 14.85
CA GLY A 30 -2.08 -7.77 15.36
C GLY A 30 -0.93 -8.69 14.88
N ASN A 31 -1.23 -9.76 14.15
CA ASN A 31 -0.30 -10.82 13.83
C ASN A 31 0.61 -10.39 12.67
N PRO A 32 1.89 -10.80 12.70
CA PRO A 32 2.77 -10.63 11.56
C PRO A 32 2.19 -11.22 10.27
N PHE A 33 2.36 -10.53 9.14
CA PHE A 33 1.97 -11.01 7.82
C PHE A 33 3.01 -10.66 6.76
N SER A 34 3.07 -11.47 5.70
CA SER A 34 3.89 -11.16 4.52
C SER A 34 3.04 -10.48 3.45
N LEU A 35 3.70 -9.81 2.50
CA LEU A 35 3.05 -9.16 1.37
C LEU A 35 3.38 -9.89 0.08
N TYR A 36 2.35 -10.07 -0.75
CA TYR A 36 2.42 -10.75 -2.04
C TYR A 36 1.73 -9.89 -3.10
N ALA A 37 2.35 -9.74 -4.26
CA ALA A 37 1.79 -9.02 -5.39
C ALA A 37 1.06 -9.97 -6.35
N TYR A 38 -0.05 -9.47 -6.90
CA TYR A 38 -0.88 -10.13 -7.90
C TYR A 38 -1.22 -9.16 -9.03
N GLY A 39 -1.13 -9.58 -10.27
CA GLY A 39 -1.43 -8.78 -11.45
C GLY A 39 -1.16 -9.55 -12.73
N GLU A 40 -1.16 -8.86 -13.86
CA GLU A 40 -0.75 -9.43 -15.14
C GLU A 40 0.71 -9.93 -15.03
N ASP A 41 0.94 -11.20 -15.38
CA ASP A 41 2.23 -11.91 -15.26
C ASP A 41 2.85 -11.94 -13.85
N ILE A 42 2.07 -11.60 -12.81
CA ILE A 42 2.50 -11.57 -11.41
C ILE A 42 1.51 -12.40 -10.59
N ASN A 43 1.88 -13.62 -10.19
CA ASN A 43 1.00 -14.53 -9.46
C ASN A 43 1.53 -14.85 -8.06
N GLY A 44 1.35 -13.91 -7.12
CA GLY A 44 1.71 -14.11 -5.71
C GLY A 44 3.20 -13.98 -5.41
N LEU A 45 3.86 -13.02 -6.06
CA LEU A 45 5.28 -12.77 -5.84
C LEU A 45 5.53 -11.99 -4.54
N HIS A 46 6.56 -12.39 -3.78
CA HIS A 46 6.91 -11.77 -2.51
C HIS A 46 7.35 -10.31 -2.68
N VAL A 47 6.95 -9.45 -1.73
CA VAL A 47 7.54 -8.12 -1.56
C VAL A 47 8.74 -8.21 -0.61
N PHE A 48 9.85 -7.61 -1.00
CA PHE A 48 11.09 -7.57 -0.21
C PHE A 48 11.72 -6.17 -0.22
N TYR A 49 12.63 -5.93 0.73
CA TYR A 49 13.43 -4.71 0.77
C TYR A 49 14.64 -4.82 -0.16
N ALA A 50 14.92 -3.74 -0.89
CA ALA A 50 16.10 -3.61 -1.75
C ALA A 50 16.59 -2.16 -1.78
N ASP A 51 17.78 -1.89 -1.22
CA ASP A 51 18.45 -0.57 -1.20
C ASP A 51 17.53 0.63 -0.82
N GLY A 52 16.63 0.43 0.14
CA GLY A 52 15.73 1.48 0.66
C GLY A 52 14.36 1.54 -0.03
N GLN A 53 14.11 0.69 -1.02
CA GLN A 53 12.85 0.60 -1.76
C GLN A 53 12.24 -0.80 -1.66
N ALA A 54 10.92 -0.90 -1.82
CA ALA A 54 10.24 -2.18 -1.93
C ALA A 54 10.30 -2.69 -3.37
N GLN A 55 10.57 -3.98 -3.51
CA GLN A 55 10.60 -4.68 -4.80
C GLN A 55 9.76 -5.95 -4.70
N ILE A 56 9.33 -6.45 -5.85
CA ILE A 56 8.48 -7.64 -6.00
C ILE A 56 9.25 -8.68 -6.78
N GLY A 57 9.17 -9.94 -6.35
CA GLY A 57 9.67 -11.08 -7.11
C GLY A 57 10.76 -11.87 -6.41
N ASP A 58 11.57 -12.57 -7.20
CA ASP A 58 12.70 -13.31 -6.68
C ASP A 58 13.84 -12.37 -6.31
N MET A 59 14.14 -12.29 -5.01
CA MET A 59 15.21 -11.48 -4.44
C MET A 59 16.59 -11.83 -5.02
N SER A 60 16.79 -13.07 -5.50
CA SER A 60 18.04 -13.50 -6.13
C SER A 60 18.30 -12.77 -7.46
N LEU A 61 17.25 -12.36 -8.16
CA LEU A 61 17.33 -11.68 -9.47
C LEU A 61 17.62 -10.17 -9.36
N SER A 62 17.33 -9.58 -8.20
CA SER A 62 17.53 -8.15 -7.97
C SER A 62 18.99 -7.77 -8.00
N ASN A 63 19.32 -6.63 -8.61
CA ASN A 63 20.69 -6.11 -8.67
C ASN A 63 21.05 -5.22 -7.45
N ALA A 64 20.16 -5.09 -6.46
CA ALA A 64 20.41 -4.27 -5.27
C ALA A 64 21.56 -4.82 -4.41
N SER A 65 22.32 -3.92 -3.79
CA SER A 65 23.47 -4.24 -2.95
C SER A 65 23.06 -4.84 -1.61
N ASN A 66 21.98 -4.31 -1.03
CA ASN A 66 21.36 -4.80 0.19
C ASN A 66 19.93 -5.25 -0.08
N LYS A 67 19.63 -6.51 0.22
CA LYS A 67 18.36 -7.16 -0.04
C LYS A 67 17.93 -7.96 1.18
N VAL A 68 16.68 -7.76 1.62
CA VAL A 68 16.19 -8.32 2.88
C VAL A 68 14.77 -8.85 2.69
N PRO A 69 14.52 -10.16 2.92
CA PRO A 69 13.17 -10.67 3.00
C PRO A 69 12.48 -10.09 4.23
N MET A 70 11.19 -9.84 4.17
CA MET A 70 10.49 -9.11 5.24
C MET A 70 9.11 -9.67 5.55
N TYR A 71 8.63 -9.29 6.73
CA TYR A 71 7.23 -9.37 7.12
C TYR A 71 6.82 -8.05 7.76
N VAL A 72 5.52 -7.85 7.95
CA VAL A 72 4.93 -6.59 8.39
C VAL A 72 4.09 -6.82 9.63
N THR A 73 4.10 -5.84 10.53
CA THR A 73 3.15 -5.70 11.64
C THR A 73 2.54 -4.31 11.63
N TYR A 74 1.43 -4.13 12.33
CA TYR A 74 0.92 -2.80 12.64
C TYR A 74 1.81 -2.11 13.68
N SER A 75 1.85 -0.77 13.65
CA SER A 75 2.30 0.00 14.79
C SER A 75 1.32 -0.15 15.96
N SER A 76 1.82 -0.16 17.19
CA SER A 76 0.99 -0.31 18.40
C SER A 76 -0.02 0.83 18.59
N ASN A 77 0.31 2.00 18.05
CA ASN A 77 -0.44 3.24 18.29
C ASN A 77 -1.31 3.64 17.08
N ASP A 78 -1.05 3.06 15.90
CA ASP A 78 -1.71 3.42 14.66
C ASP A 78 -1.72 2.24 13.68
N ARG A 79 -2.92 1.73 13.35
CA ARG A 79 -3.08 0.62 12.39
C ARG A 79 -2.79 1.02 10.95
N THR A 80 -2.79 2.31 10.64
CA THR A 80 -2.45 2.82 9.31
C THR A 80 -0.96 2.98 9.09
N THR A 81 -0.17 2.83 10.16
CA THR A 81 1.29 2.82 10.13
C THR A 81 1.80 1.40 10.22
N TRP A 82 2.55 0.95 9.21
CA TRP A 82 3.06 -0.42 9.13
C TRP A 82 4.56 -0.47 9.38
N ILE A 83 4.98 -1.42 10.21
CA ILE A 83 6.38 -1.67 10.56
C ILE A 83 6.82 -2.92 9.81
N ALA A 84 7.80 -2.76 8.93
CA ALA A 84 8.49 -3.85 8.29
C ALA A 84 9.60 -4.39 9.20
N HIS A 85 9.72 -5.71 9.24
CA HIS A 85 10.72 -6.44 10.02
C HIS A 85 11.56 -7.29 9.07
N ALA A 86 12.87 -7.24 9.26
CA ALA A 86 13.80 -8.08 8.53
C ALA A 86 13.61 -9.54 8.96
N ASN A 87 13.43 -10.44 8.00
CA ASN A 87 13.38 -11.87 8.29
C ASN A 87 14.80 -12.44 8.39
N THR A 88 15.37 -12.34 9.59
CA THR A 88 16.76 -12.74 9.87
C THR A 88 17.00 -14.25 9.81
N THR A 89 15.93 -15.05 9.75
CA THR A 89 16.05 -16.51 9.53
C THR A 89 16.34 -16.85 8.08
N GLN A 90 16.02 -15.94 7.15
CA GLN A 90 16.23 -16.11 5.70
C GLN A 90 17.39 -15.25 5.14
N SER A 91 17.87 -14.28 5.91
CA SER A 91 19.00 -13.41 5.52
C SER A 91 19.72 -12.86 6.74
N THR A 92 21.05 -12.72 6.69
CA THR A 92 21.82 -12.03 7.74
C THR A 92 21.83 -10.50 7.56
N ARG A 93 21.20 -10.00 6.50
CA ARG A 93 21.12 -8.57 6.17
C ARG A 93 19.97 -7.90 6.94
N THR A 94 20.16 -6.62 7.20
CA THR A 94 19.20 -5.74 7.87
C THR A 94 18.87 -4.56 6.96
N PHE A 95 17.79 -3.84 7.25
CA PHE A 95 17.43 -2.67 6.47
C PHE A 95 18.45 -1.55 6.66
N ALA A 96 18.66 -0.74 5.62
CA ALA A 96 19.18 0.61 5.75
C ALA A 96 18.03 1.57 5.43
N ALA A 97 17.70 2.48 6.35
CA ALA A 97 16.68 3.50 6.09
C ALA A 97 17.14 4.41 4.94
N LEU A 98 16.19 4.90 4.13
CA LEU A 98 16.50 5.77 3.00
C LEU A 98 17.30 7.00 3.48
N GLY A 99 18.52 7.19 2.94
CA GLY A 99 19.39 8.30 3.31
C GLY A 99 20.15 8.12 4.64
N SER A 100 20.11 6.93 5.26
CA SER A 100 20.87 6.61 6.47
C SER A 100 21.92 5.54 6.23
N SER A 101 23.10 5.70 6.87
CA SER A 101 24.12 4.65 6.96
C SER A 101 23.89 3.69 8.13
N THR A 102 22.93 3.97 9.01
CA THR A 102 22.58 3.09 10.12
C THR A 102 21.66 1.97 9.65
N THR A 103 21.97 0.76 10.12
CA THR A 103 21.17 -0.43 9.81
C THR A 103 20.22 -0.77 10.95
N SER A 104 19.06 -1.33 10.62
CA SER A 104 18.01 -1.69 11.56
C SER A 104 17.31 -2.97 11.14
N THR A 105 16.88 -3.77 12.10
CA THR A 105 15.99 -4.92 11.87
C THR A 105 14.54 -4.50 11.61
N THR A 106 14.18 -3.24 11.88
CA THR A 106 12.83 -2.72 11.71
C THR A 106 12.83 -1.33 11.09
N ASN A 107 11.95 -1.11 10.11
CA ASN A 107 11.73 0.19 9.47
C ASN A 107 10.23 0.41 9.23
N LEU A 108 9.82 1.66 9.08
CA LEU A 108 8.47 2.00 8.59
C LEU A 108 8.39 1.70 7.10
N LEU A 109 7.29 1.08 6.67
CA LEU A 109 6.93 1.01 5.26
C LEU A 109 6.22 2.31 4.88
N CYS A 110 6.70 2.97 3.84
CA CYS A 110 6.27 4.33 3.50
C CYS A 110 5.92 4.46 2.02
N LEU A 111 5.02 5.39 1.72
CA LEU A 111 4.82 5.90 0.37
C LEU A 111 5.67 7.17 0.23
N LYS A 112 6.60 7.20 -0.72
CA LYS A 112 7.38 8.41 -1.00
C LYS A 112 6.82 9.09 -2.24
N GLU A 113 6.24 10.27 -2.06
CA GLU A 113 5.79 11.12 -3.14
C GLU A 113 6.97 11.86 -3.79
N SER A 114 6.86 12.05 -5.10
CA SER A 114 7.79 12.79 -5.94
C SER A 114 7.03 13.41 -7.10
N SER A 115 7.70 14.19 -7.94
CA SER A 115 7.14 14.74 -9.18
C SER A 115 6.91 13.70 -10.29
N SER A 116 7.26 12.43 -10.07
CA SER A 116 7.03 11.36 -11.05
C SER A 116 5.58 10.87 -11.03
N VAL A 117 5.10 10.38 -12.19
CA VAL A 117 3.80 9.71 -12.31
C VAL A 117 3.74 8.47 -11.41
N THR A 118 4.83 7.71 -11.32
CA THR A 118 4.96 6.54 -10.46
C THR A 118 5.92 6.81 -9.32
N ASN A 119 5.48 6.57 -8.09
CA ASN A 119 6.19 6.91 -6.88
C ASN A 119 6.65 5.66 -6.12
N PRO A 120 7.87 5.59 -5.56
CA PRO A 120 8.33 4.38 -4.92
C PRO A 120 7.65 4.13 -3.57
N VAL A 121 7.46 2.84 -3.25
CA VAL A 121 7.26 2.41 -1.86
C VAL A 121 8.65 2.24 -1.22
N THR A 122 8.87 2.87 -0.08
CA THR A 122 10.19 3.01 0.54
C THR A 122 10.20 2.58 2.00
N PHE A 123 11.40 2.52 2.58
CA PHE A 123 11.60 2.21 3.98
C PHE A 123 12.26 3.38 4.70
N ASN A 124 11.64 3.83 5.79
CA ASN A 124 12.17 4.90 6.62
C ASN A 124 12.45 4.41 8.04
N SER A 125 13.29 5.13 8.78
CA SER A 125 13.61 4.77 10.16
C SER A 125 12.35 4.82 11.04
N ILE A 126 12.24 3.95 12.04
CA ILE A 126 11.13 4.02 13.00
C ILE A 126 11.09 5.35 13.78
N ASN A 127 12.21 6.07 13.85
CA ASN A 127 12.33 7.36 14.53
C ASN A 127 12.24 8.57 13.59
N SER A 128 12.10 8.36 12.27
CA SER A 128 11.98 9.47 11.34
C SER A 128 10.55 10.03 11.38
N VAL A 129 10.42 11.29 11.76
CA VAL A 129 9.21 12.09 11.57
C VAL A 129 8.98 12.25 10.07
N SER A 130 7.72 12.22 9.60
CA SER A 130 7.35 12.49 8.21
C SER A 130 8.08 13.73 7.70
N ILE A 131 9.02 13.54 6.79
CA ILE A 131 9.78 14.65 6.20
C ILE A 131 8.93 15.16 5.03
N SER A 132 8.21 16.26 5.25
CA SER A 132 7.57 17.04 4.19
C SER A 132 8.56 18.13 3.77
N SER A 133 9.26 17.94 2.66
CA SER A 133 9.82 19.07 1.90
C SER A 133 8.87 19.40 0.76
N ALA A 134 8.92 20.63 0.25
CA ALA A 134 7.96 21.19 -0.70
C ALA A 134 7.72 20.34 -1.98
N ASP A 135 8.62 19.41 -2.31
CA ASP A 135 8.56 18.56 -3.52
C ASP A 135 8.62 17.05 -3.25
N THR A 136 8.81 16.61 -2.00
CA THR A 136 8.88 15.18 -1.65
C THR A 136 8.31 14.92 -0.26
N GLU A 137 7.14 14.32 -0.19
CA GLU A 137 6.51 13.89 1.06
C GLU A 137 6.76 12.39 1.28
N THR A 138 7.14 12.01 2.50
CA THR A 138 7.16 10.61 2.93
C THR A 138 5.98 10.34 3.85
N ILE A 139 5.06 9.49 3.41
CA ILE A 139 3.80 9.18 4.08
C ILE A 139 3.95 7.82 4.75
N THR A 140 3.80 7.80 6.07
CA THR A 140 4.03 6.63 6.92
C THR A 140 2.72 5.96 7.35
N ASN A 141 1.64 6.73 7.40
CA ASN A 141 0.29 6.34 7.83
C ASN A 141 -0.66 6.10 6.65
N ALA A 142 -0.19 5.33 5.65
CA ALA A 142 -0.85 5.22 4.35
C ALA A 142 -1.58 3.89 4.13
N TRP A 143 -1.64 2.99 5.11
CA TRP A 143 -1.96 1.59 4.86
C TRP A 143 -3.30 1.18 5.46
N SER A 144 -4.04 0.31 4.77
CA SER A 144 -5.18 -0.40 5.33
C SER A 144 -5.35 -1.77 4.66
N LEU A 145 -6.11 -2.66 5.31
CA LEU A 145 -6.53 -3.94 4.75
C LEU A 145 -8.04 -4.02 4.61
N TYR A 146 -8.50 -4.51 3.46
CA TYR A 146 -9.86 -5.03 3.27
C TYR A 146 -9.78 -6.56 3.06
N GLY A 147 -10.09 -7.31 4.11
CA GLY A 147 -9.84 -8.75 4.14
C GLY A 147 -8.34 -9.05 4.01
N SER A 148 -7.94 -9.75 2.94
CA SER A 148 -6.52 -10.02 2.65
C SER A 148 -5.87 -8.98 1.75
N THR A 149 -6.60 -7.98 1.26
CA THR A 149 -6.12 -7.04 0.23
C THR A 149 -5.62 -5.76 0.88
N VAL A 150 -4.45 -5.28 0.46
CA VAL A 150 -3.87 -4.02 0.90
C VAL A 150 -4.43 -2.86 0.09
N LEU A 151 -4.81 -1.80 0.79
CA LEU A 151 -5.28 -0.55 0.23
C LEU A 151 -4.38 0.60 0.67
N ILE A 152 -4.32 1.64 -0.16
CA ILE A 152 -3.68 2.90 0.17
C ILE A 152 -4.74 3.84 0.73
N ASN A 153 -4.50 4.38 1.93
CA ASN A 153 -5.35 5.41 2.56
C ASN A 153 -5.11 6.79 1.94
N ARG A 154 -5.28 6.88 0.61
CA ARG A 154 -5.19 8.11 -0.17
C ARG A 154 -6.11 7.98 -1.37
N THR A 155 -6.92 9.01 -1.62
CA THR A 155 -7.87 9.01 -2.73
C THR A 155 -7.17 8.76 -4.06
N GLY A 156 -7.64 7.76 -4.81
CA GLY A 156 -7.07 7.35 -6.09
C GLY A 156 -5.75 6.56 -6.00
N GLY A 157 -5.25 6.28 -4.79
CA GLY A 157 -3.99 5.57 -4.59
C GLY A 157 -4.08 4.11 -5.01
N ASN A 158 -3.24 3.70 -5.97
CA ASN A 158 -3.13 2.33 -6.45
C ASN A 158 -1.67 1.86 -6.49
N PHE A 159 -1.46 0.54 -6.42
CA PHE A 159 -0.15 -0.08 -6.55
C PHE A 159 0.12 -0.50 -8.00
N TYR A 160 1.38 -0.40 -8.39
CA TYR A 160 1.85 -0.84 -9.69
C TYR A 160 3.20 -1.56 -9.57
N ALA A 161 3.47 -2.43 -10.54
CA ALA A 161 4.75 -3.08 -10.75
C ALA A 161 5.47 -2.41 -11.92
N LYS A 162 6.57 -1.70 -11.65
CA LYS A 162 7.40 -1.09 -12.69
C LYS A 162 8.51 -2.07 -13.09
N SER A 163 8.56 -2.41 -14.37
CA SER A 163 9.51 -3.38 -14.92
C SER A 163 10.96 -2.96 -14.69
N THR A 164 11.81 -3.92 -14.36
CA THR A 164 13.27 -3.76 -14.24
C THR A 164 14.01 -4.20 -15.51
N GLY A 165 13.27 -4.64 -16.53
CA GLY A 165 13.82 -5.29 -17.73
C GLY A 165 14.16 -6.77 -17.55
N LYS A 166 13.91 -7.36 -16.37
CA LYS A 166 14.04 -8.81 -16.12
C LYS A 166 12.70 -9.39 -15.66
N ASN A 167 12.31 -10.51 -16.25
CA ASN A 167 11.12 -11.26 -15.80
C ASN A 167 11.34 -11.78 -14.37
N GLY A 168 10.30 -11.76 -13.56
CA GLY A 168 10.38 -12.24 -12.17
C GLY A 168 10.89 -11.20 -11.17
N TRP A 169 11.15 -9.94 -11.59
CA TRP A 169 11.60 -8.87 -10.71
C TRP A 169 11.08 -7.48 -11.13
N TRP A 170 10.41 -6.78 -10.21
CA TRP A 170 9.82 -5.46 -10.44
C TRP A 170 10.08 -4.51 -9.26
N HIS A 171 10.05 -3.21 -9.53
CA HIS A 171 9.92 -2.19 -8.47
C HIS A 171 8.45 -2.08 -8.04
N LEU A 172 8.20 -2.11 -6.73
CA LEU A 172 6.88 -1.78 -6.20
C LEU A 172 6.74 -0.26 -6.13
N VAL A 173 5.80 0.26 -6.91
CA VAL A 173 5.49 1.69 -6.96
C VAL A 173 4.00 1.91 -6.69
N TRP A 174 3.64 3.16 -6.43
CA TRP A 174 2.27 3.59 -6.20
C TRP A 174 2.01 4.88 -6.97
N SER A 175 0.73 5.20 -7.20
CA SER A 175 0.34 6.48 -7.80
C SER A 175 -1.11 6.82 -7.51
N THR A 176 -1.45 8.11 -7.53
CA THR A 176 -2.81 8.63 -7.62
C THR A 176 -3.19 9.11 -9.03
N SER A 177 -2.26 9.03 -9.98
CA SER A 177 -2.47 9.48 -11.36
C SER A 177 -3.02 8.34 -12.22
N ASP A 178 -4.04 8.65 -13.02
CA ASP A 178 -4.59 7.73 -14.02
C ASP A 178 -3.57 7.37 -15.12
N ASN A 179 -2.50 8.16 -15.27
CA ASN A 179 -1.44 7.90 -16.25
C ASN A 179 -0.43 6.83 -15.81
N ALA A 180 -0.47 6.38 -14.56
CA ALA A 180 0.50 5.41 -14.05
C ALA A 180 0.45 4.06 -14.80
N GLY A 181 -0.73 3.68 -15.31
CA GLY A 181 -0.90 2.49 -16.16
C GLY A 181 -0.14 2.53 -17.49
N LEU A 182 0.35 3.71 -17.91
CA LEU A 182 1.18 3.85 -19.12
C LEU A 182 2.65 3.50 -18.86
N GLU A 183 3.09 3.53 -17.60
CA GLU A 183 4.50 3.31 -17.22
C GLU A 183 4.72 2.03 -16.39
N ALA A 184 3.66 1.48 -15.80
CA ALA A 184 3.73 0.35 -14.90
C ALA A 184 2.44 -0.46 -14.92
N THR A 185 2.54 -1.76 -14.63
CA THR A 185 1.39 -2.68 -14.63
C THR A 185 0.65 -2.55 -13.30
N ALA A 186 -0.67 -2.37 -13.33
CA ALA A 186 -1.48 -2.31 -12.10
C ALA A 186 -1.45 -3.66 -11.36
N ILE A 187 -1.32 -3.61 -10.04
CA ILE A 187 -1.26 -4.81 -9.19
C ILE A 187 -2.11 -4.65 -7.93
N ILE A 188 -2.41 -5.78 -7.33
CA ILE A 188 -3.05 -5.90 -6.02
C ILE A 188 -2.03 -6.53 -5.07
N LEU A 189 -1.83 -5.89 -3.91
CA LEU A 189 -1.07 -6.48 -2.83
C LEU A 189 -2.01 -7.25 -1.90
N ARG A 190 -1.60 -8.45 -1.48
CA ARG A 190 -2.36 -9.28 -0.54
C ARG A 190 -1.47 -9.84 0.56
N THR A 191 -2.09 -10.18 1.69
CA THR A 191 -1.44 -10.84 2.84
C THR A 191 -1.43 -12.37 2.73
N THR A 192 -2.06 -12.91 1.68
CA THR A 192 -2.18 -14.35 1.43
C THR A 192 -1.20 -14.76 0.34
N ALA A 193 -0.44 -15.82 0.60
CA ALA A 193 0.44 -16.45 -0.38
C ALA A 193 -0.40 -17.08 -1.52
N PRO A 194 0.18 -17.24 -2.71
CA PRO A 194 -0.50 -17.94 -3.79
C PRO A 194 -0.78 -19.39 -3.39
N VAL A 195 -1.91 -19.92 -3.83
CA VAL A 195 -2.15 -21.36 -3.74
C VAL A 195 -1.24 -22.02 -4.77
N LEU A 196 -0.36 -22.90 -4.32
CA LEU A 196 0.42 -23.73 -5.23
C LEU A 196 -0.53 -24.80 -5.78
N ASP A 197 -0.81 -24.73 -7.08
CA ASP A 197 -1.49 -25.80 -7.82
C ASP A 197 -0.52 -26.94 -8.16
#